data_AF-A0A0G1XV61-F1
#
_entry.id   AF-A0A0G1XV61-F1
#
_cell.length_a   1.000
_cell.length_b   1.000
_cell.length_c   1.000
_cell.angle_alpha   90.00
_cell.angle_beta   90.00
_cell.angle_gamma   90.00
#
_symmetry.space_group_name_H-M   'P 1'
#
loop_
_entity.id
_entity.type
_entity.pdbx_description
1 polymer ?
#
loop_
_entity_poly.entity_id
_entity_poly.type
_entity_poly.pdbx_seq_one_letter_code
_entity_poly.pdbx_strand_id
1 'polypeptide(L)'
;MIITLINAAALVAFAAVAIDMVLQIRRVWVRKSSADISVTGVSVRTAATFLIFAKLIVLRDVYLLIGQVSLILLVSMYLVLVIRYRHRV
;
A
#
# COMPACT_ATOMS: atom_id res chain seq x y z
N MET A 1 7.56 28.09 -2.44
CA MET A 1 6.45 27.97 -1.47
C MET A 1 5.46 26.88 -1.85
N ILE A 2 4.86 26.92 -3.06
CA ILE A 2 3.87 25.92 -3.51
C ILE A 2 4.46 24.50 -3.58
N ILE A 3 5.66 24.32 -4.15
CA ILE A 3 6.32 23.01 -4.28
C ILE A 3 6.55 22.37 -2.90
N THR A 4 7.03 23.15 -1.93
CA THR A 4 7.24 22.68 -0.55
C THR A 4 5.94 22.21 0.10
N LEU A 5 4.84 22.93 -0.11
CA LEU A 5 3.52 22.55 0.38
C LEU A 5 3.03 21.25 -0.27
N ILE A 6 3.20 21.09 -1.59
CA ILE A 6 2.82 19.88 -2.33
C ILE A 6 3.61 18.67 -1.81
N ASN A 7 4.92 18.82 -1.60
CA ASN A 7 5.76 17.74 -1.09
C ASN A 7 5.35 17.32 0.33
N ALA A 8 5.03 18.28 1.21
CA ALA A 8 4.52 18.00 2.54
C ALA A 8 3.14 17.30 2.48
N ALA A 9 2.22 17.77 1.64
CA ALA A 9 0.91 17.16 1.45
C ALA A 9 1.03 15.73 0.91
N ALA A 10 1.97 15.48 -0.01
CA ALA A 10 2.23 14.14 -0.52
C ALA A 10 2.75 13.19 0.57
N LEU A 11 3.66 13.65 1.43
CA LEU A 11 4.13 12.87 2.59
C LEU A 11 2.98 12.52 3.54
N VAL A 12 2.10 13.48 3.83
CA VAL A 12 0.90 13.23 4.66
C VAL A 12 -0.03 12.23 3.98
N ALA A 13 -0.22 12.33 2.66
CA ALA A 13 -1.03 11.37 1.90
C ALA A 13 -0.42 9.96 1.99
N PHE A 14 0.89 9.81 1.81
CA PHE A 14 1.58 8.53 1.99
C PHE A 14 1.38 7.96 3.40
N ALA A 15 1.52 8.78 4.44
CA ALA A 15 1.30 8.36 5.81
C ALA A 15 -0.14 7.89 6.06
N ALA A 16 -1.14 8.62 5.55
CA ALA A 16 -2.54 8.26 5.68
C ALA A 16 -2.85 6.89 5.02
N VAL A 17 -2.36 6.68 3.80
CA VAL A 17 -2.56 5.40 3.10
C VAL A 17 -1.80 4.26 3.80
N ALA A 18 -0.61 4.52 4.33
CA ALA A 18 0.14 3.53 5.10
C ALA A 18 -0.61 3.11 6.38
N ILE A 19 -1.17 4.06 7.13
CA ILE A 19 -1.97 3.80 8.33
C ILE A 19 -3.19 2.95 7.97
N ASP A 20 -3.95 3.32 6.94
CA ASP A 20 -5.09 2.54 6.48
C ASP A 20 -4.68 1.10 6.13
N MET A 21 -3.57 0.93 5.41
CA MET A 21 -3.10 -0.40 5.03
C MET A 21 -2.67 -1.24 6.25
N VAL A 22 -2.04 -0.63 7.25
CA VAL A 22 -1.73 -1.29 8.53
C VAL A 22 -3.02 -1.74 9.25
N LEU A 23 -4.08 -0.93 9.24
CA LEU A 23 -5.37 -1.30 9.82
C LEU A 23 -6.02 -2.47 9.06
N GLN A 24 -5.92 -2.50 7.72
CA GLN A 24 -6.41 -3.62 6.90
C GLN A 24 -5.64 -4.91 7.20
N ILE A 25 -4.31 -4.84 7.26
CA ILE A 25 -3.43 -5.96 7.63
C ILE A 25 -3.79 -6.47 9.02
N ARG A 26 -3.93 -5.58 10.01
CA ARG A 26 -4.32 -5.94 11.39
C ARG A 26 -5.67 -6.64 11.40
N ARG A 27 -6.66 -6.15 10.63
CA ARG A 27 -7.99 -6.76 10.56
C ARG A 27 -7.93 -8.20 10.06
N VAL A 28 -7.21 -8.46 8.97
CA VAL A 28 -7.03 -9.82 8.43
C VAL A 28 -6.23 -10.69 9.39
N TRP A 29 -5.18 -10.14 9.99
CA TRP A 29 -4.34 -10.88 10.92
C TRP A 29 -5.09 -11.30 12.18
N VAL A 30 -5.94 -10.44 12.74
CA VAL A 30 -6.72 -10.72 13.96
C VAL A 30 -7.87 -11.67 13.64
N ARG A 31 -8.61 -11.44 12.55
CA ARG A 31 -9.72 -12.32 12.15
C ARG A 31 -9.27 -13.68 11.65
N LYS A 32 -8.01 -13.81 11.21
CA LYS A 32 -7.45 -15.02 10.57
C LYS A 32 -8.26 -15.50 9.37
N SER A 33 -9.03 -14.61 8.74
CA SER A 33 -9.89 -14.89 7.60
C SER A 33 -9.87 -13.69 6.65
N SER A 34 -9.96 -13.98 5.35
CA SER A 34 -10.04 -13.00 4.25
C SER A 34 -11.19 -13.33 3.28
N ALA A 35 -12.22 -14.06 3.73
CA ALA A 35 -13.34 -14.48 2.89
C ALA A 35 -14.02 -13.30 2.16
N ASP A 36 -14.25 -12.21 2.89
CA ASP A 36 -14.94 -11.00 2.38
C ASP A 36 -14.04 -10.10 1.52
N ILE A 37 -12.75 -10.42 1.38
CA ILE A 37 -11.78 -9.57 0.70
C ILE A 37 -11.53 -10.08 -0.71
N SER A 38 -11.74 -9.22 -1.71
CA SER A 38 -11.45 -9.53 -3.11
C SER A 38 -9.94 -9.65 -3.36
N VAL A 39 -9.45 -10.87 -3.59
CA VAL A 39 -8.06 -11.13 -3.95
C VAL A 39 -7.68 -10.34 -5.21
N THR A 40 -8.54 -10.36 -6.23
CA THR A 40 -8.33 -9.60 -7.49
C THR A 40 -8.16 -8.11 -7.22
N GLY A 41 -8.99 -7.51 -6.36
CA GLY A 41 -8.87 -6.10 -5.99
C GLY A 41 -7.55 -5.78 -5.27
N VAL A 42 -7.08 -6.67 -4.41
CA VAL A 42 -5.78 -6.52 -3.73
C VAL A 42 -4.61 -6.69 -4.72
N SER A 43 -4.70 -7.64 -5.66
CA SER A 43 -3.70 -7.85 -6.71
C SER A 43 -3.60 -6.65 -7.66
N VAL A 44 -4.73 -6.09 -8.10
CA VAL A 44 -4.75 -4.89 -8.94
C VAL A 44 -4.11 -3.70 -8.23
N ARG A 45 -4.45 -3.48 -6.95
CA ARG A 45 -3.79 -2.43 -6.14
C ARG A 45 -2.28 -2.66 -6.04
N THR A 46 -1.86 -3.89 -5.80
CA THR A 46 -0.44 -4.25 -5.73
C THR A 46 0.26 -3.89 -7.04
N ALA A 47 -0.27 -4.33 -8.19
CA ALA A 47 0.27 -4.02 -9.51
C ALA A 47 0.33 -2.51 -9.77
N ALA A 48 -0.74 -1.77 -9.44
CA ALA A 48 -0.78 -0.32 -9.59
C ALA A 48 0.31 0.37 -8.75
N THR A 49 0.55 -0.07 -7.52
CA THR A 49 1.62 0.45 -6.66
C THR A 49 3.00 0.25 -7.30
N PHE A 50 3.27 -0.91 -7.92
CA PHE A 50 4.52 -1.14 -8.64
C PHE A 50 4.65 -0.25 -9.91
N LEU A 51 3.58 -0.06 -10.67
CA LEU A 51 3.59 0.83 -11.84
C LEU A 51 3.88 2.29 -11.47
N ILE A 52 3.24 2.79 -10.40
CA ILE A 52 3.49 4.14 -9.89
C ILE A 52 4.95 4.27 -9.42
N PHE A 53 5.49 3.24 -8.77
CA PHE A 53 6.89 3.24 -8.36
C PHE A 53 7.85 3.35 -9.55
N ALA A 54 7.63 2.58 -10.62
CA ALA A 54 8.42 2.70 -11.84
C ALA A 54 8.37 4.13 -12.42
N LYS A 55 7.19 4.78 -12.40
CA LYS A 55 7.06 6.18 -12.82
C LYS A 55 7.82 7.14 -11.91
N LEU A 56 7.80 6.94 -10.59
CA LEU A 56 8.49 7.81 -9.63
C LEU A 56 10.02 7.71 -9.75
N ILE A 57 10.57 6.54 -10.12
CA ILE A 57 12.00 6.40 -10.39
C ILE A 57 12.44 7.35 -11.51
N VAL A 58 11.63 7.46 -12.58
CA VAL A 58 11.90 8.35 -13.71
C VAL A 58 11.86 9.82 -13.28
N LEU A 59 10.97 10.17 -12.35
CA LEU A 59 10.83 11.53 -11.82
C LEU A 59 11.95 11.93 -10.83
N ARG A 60 12.74 10.95 -10.34
CA ARG A 60 13.85 11.15 -9.40
C ARG A 60 13.47 11.87 -8.10
N ASP A 61 12.20 11.81 -7.71
CA ASP A 61 11.73 12.38 -6.45
C ASP A 61 11.98 11.40 -5.29
N VAL A 62 13.06 11.65 -4.56
CA VAL A 62 13.52 10.77 -3.47
C VAL A 62 12.48 10.66 -2.35
N TYR A 63 11.75 11.73 -2.02
CA TYR A 63 10.78 11.71 -0.93
C TYR A 63 9.57 10.85 -1.28
N LEU A 64 9.06 10.98 -2.49
CA LEU A 64 7.94 10.16 -2.98
C LEU A 64 8.35 8.69 -3.13
N LEU A 65 9.60 8.43 -3.52
CA LEU A 65 10.13 7.07 -3.60
C LEU A 65 10.13 6.36 -2.24
N ILE A 66 10.54 7.04 -1.16
CA ILE A 66 10.52 6.46 0.20
C ILE A 66 9.09 6.08 0.62
N GLY A 67 8.13 6.99 0.41
CA GLY A 67 6.71 6.72 0.67
C GLY A 67 6.19 5.54 -0.15
N GLN A 68 6.56 5.47 -1.42
CA GLN A 68 6.12 4.43 -2.34
C GLN A 68 6.70 3.04 -1.98
N VAL A 69 7.99 2.95 -1.62
CA VAL A 69 8.60 1.69 -1.17
C VAL A 69 7.89 1.16 0.07
N SER A 70 7.58 2.05 1.02
CA SER A 70 6.85 1.69 2.23
C SER A 70 5.46 1.13 1.89
N LEU A 71 4.76 1.74 0.94
CA LEU A 71 3.47 1.25 0.44
C LEU A 71 3.56 -0.10 -0.26
N ILE A 72 4.60 -0.33 -1.08
CA ILE A 72 4.84 -1.62 -1.73
C ILE A 72 4.96 -2.73 -0.68
N LEU A 73 5.75 -2.50 0.37
CA LEU A 73 5.95 -3.48 1.44
C LEU A 73 4.62 -3.80 2.15
N LEU A 74 3.86 -2.77 2.51
CA LEU A 74 2.56 -2.94 3.17
C LEU A 74 1.55 -3.67 2.28
N VAL A 75 1.40 -3.27 1.02
CA VAL A 75 0.40 -3.87 0.12
C VAL A 75 0.79 -5.31 -0.24
N SER A 76 2.08 -5.60 -0.38
CA SER A 76 2.58 -6.95 -0.61
C SER A 76 2.35 -7.85 0.61
N MET A 77 2.64 -7.36 1.82
CA MET A 77 2.33 -8.07 3.05
C MET A 77 0.83 -8.32 3.20
N TYR A 78 0.01 -7.33 2.87
CA TYR A 78 -1.44 -7.47 2.87
C TYR A 78 -1.92 -8.54 1.89
N LEU A 79 -1.42 -8.52 0.65
CA LEU A 79 -1.73 -9.54 -0.37
C LEU A 79 -1.37 -10.95 0.11
N VAL A 80 -0.17 -11.12 0.69
CA VAL A 80 0.25 -12.41 1.25
C VAL A 80 -0.69 -12.89 2.35
N LEU A 81 -1.11 -12.01 3.27
CA LEU A 81 -2.06 -12.36 4.32
C LEU A 81 -3.44 -12.71 3.77
N VAL A 82 -3.92 -11.95 2.79
CA VAL A 82 -5.22 -12.20 2.14
C VAL A 82 -5.20 -13.57 1.45
N ILE A 83 -4.12 -13.94 0.76
CA ILE A 83 -3.99 -15.26 0.14
C ILE A 83 -3.89 -16.35 1.21
N ARG A 84 -3.05 -16.17 2.24
CA ARG A 84 -2.81 -17.17 3.30
C ARG A 84 -4.07 -17.53 4.08
N TYR A 85 -4.91 -16.54 4.38
CA TYR A 85 -6.14 -16.73 5.15
C TYR A 85 -7.39 -16.94 4.28
N ARG A 86 -7.23 -17.16 2.97
CA ARG A 86 -8.35 -17.31 2.04
C ARG A 86 -9.19 -18.56 2.31
N HIS A 87 -8.54 -19.64 2.74
CA HIS A 87 -9.17 -20.95 2.96
C HIS A 87 -9.35 -21.31 4.43
N ARG A 88 -8.95 -20.42 5.36
CA ARG A 88 -9.25 -20.59 6.79
C ARG A 88 -10.60 -19.92 7.06
N VAL A 89 -11.66 -20.69 6.88
CA VAL A 89 -13.03 -20.35 7.28
C VAL A 89 -13.22 -20.80 8.71
#